data_AF-A0A353N9J6-F1
#
_entry.id   AF-A0A353N9J6-F1
#
_cell.length_a   1.000
_cell.length_b   1.000
_cell.length_c   1.000
_cell.angle_alpha   90.00
_cell.angle_beta   90.00
_cell.angle_gamma   90.00
#
_symmetry.space_group_name_H-M   'P 1'
#
loop_
_entity.id
_entity.type
_entity.pdbx_description
1 polymer ?
#
loop_
_entity_poly.entity_id
_entity_poly.type
_entity_poly.pdbx_seq_one_letter_code
_entity_poly.pdbx_strand_id
1 'polypeptide(L)'
;MKKSCYFLFLLMMLFLFSPAEAYSDSTQKEKLIFINLTRIDYSDLTACLYPNIKYLLENGGVGLVSTRVQGKLTPEKVYSAIGSVSSPMAVNTYTTNGLIGLALHQEGKKTAVLGNADLPWQINRAARIMVADDQGEVDQEIAGSEILRFDPQFPFGYCTDYQQLFIQLQRLLPETHLTLIEIGDFERLEGYRSMLSDQRLNLLRKRSLQRLDAFLGKIIEETPEGTNILVFSASPSASQEVINNSFLPLIIYQKKGKPGLLSSISTREKGLLTIGDLTTFILDYLKLLGKKARFSVMIEKGDWRELTEKSDYWLTNLAQRKVILRVYVYLLIGFLTLSTLLPFTSGLKVVCYTKEILPLFAVFPLSLLLIAPFRIENLNLISILLFLITIGIWIFYKKIFKTSLRAYQGLLITTSLVIFFDLLIGSELMRNSLL
;
A
#
# COMPACT_ATOMS: atom_id res chain seq x y z
N MET A 1 27.98 33.59 36.64
CA MET A 1 28.33 32.90 35.37
C MET A 1 29.10 31.59 35.55
N LYS A 2 30.12 31.48 36.43
CA LYS A 2 30.90 30.22 36.59
C LYS A 2 30.12 29.02 37.15
N LYS A 3 29.06 29.22 37.96
CA LYS A 3 28.24 28.13 38.52
C LYS A 3 27.24 27.50 37.53
N SER A 4 26.74 28.27 36.55
CA SER A 4 25.85 27.72 35.50
C SER A 4 26.60 26.88 34.46
N CYS A 5 27.88 27.17 34.19
CA CYS A 5 28.68 26.32 33.29
C CYS A 5 28.97 24.94 33.89
N TYR A 6 29.18 24.85 35.20
CA TYR A 6 29.38 23.55 35.86
C TYR A 6 28.11 22.68 35.84
N PHE A 7 26.94 23.30 36.00
CA PHE A 7 25.66 22.59 35.90
C PHE A 7 25.39 22.08 34.48
N LEU A 8 25.70 22.90 33.45
CA LEU A 8 25.56 22.50 32.05
C LEU A 8 26.53 21.37 31.67
N PHE A 9 27.75 21.40 32.20
CA PHE A 9 28.77 20.38 31.96
C PHE A 9 28.43 19.05 32.66
N LEU A 10 27.87 19.09 33.87
CA LEU A 10 27.42 17.91 34.60
C LEU A 10 26.20 17.27 33.91
N LEU A 11 25.28 18.07 33.38
CA LEU A 11 24.13 17.61 32.60
C LEU A 11 24.58 16.92 31.30
N MET A 12 25.64 17.43 30.67
CA MET A 12 26.22 16.86 29.45
C MET A 12 26.95 15.53 29.71
N MET A 13 27.60 15.38 30.86
CA MET A 13 28.21 14.11 31.30
C MET A 13 27.17 13.04 31.64
N LEU A 14 26.01 13.40 32.18
CA LEU A 14 24.92 12.47 32.48
C LEU A 14 24.28 11.86 31.21
N PHE A 15 24.34 12.56 30.07
CA PHE A 15 23.90 12.02 28.78
C PHE A 15 24.93 11.08 28.12
N LEU A 16 26.20 11.09 28.57
CA LEU A 16 27.26 10.23 28.03
C LEU A 16 27.32 8.83 28.65
N PHE A 17 26.55 8.58 29.73
CA PHE A 17 26.48 7.29 30.43
C PHE A 17 25.10 6.63 30.33
N SER A 18 24.42 6.75 29.18
CA SER A 18 23.35 5.80 28.88
C SER A 18 24.00 4.46 28.55
N PRO A 19 23.63 3.35 29.22
CA PRO A 19 24.17 2.04 28.88
C PRO A 19 23.77 1.76 27.43
N ALA A 20 24.77 1.63 26.56
CA ALA A 20 24.55 1.02 25.26
C ALA A 20 24.17 -0.43 25.54
N GLU A 21 22.89 -0.76 25.44
CA GLU A 21 22.43 -2.14 25.40
C GLU A 21 23.17 -2.82 24.24
N ALA A 22 24.16 -3.65 24.60
CA ALA A 22 24.80 -4.56 23.68
C ALA A 22 23.75 -5.58 23.27
N TYR A 23 23.07 -5.30 22.15
CA TYR A 23 22.20 -6.26 21.50
C TYR A 23 23.07 -7.43 21.07
N SER A 24 22.80 -8.61 21.62
CA SER A 24 23.44 -9.85 21.22
C SER A 24 23.18 -10.04 19.72
N ASP A 25 24.25 -10.08 18.93
CA ASP A 25 24.20 -10.46 17.53
C ASP A 25 23.84 -11.96 17.50
N SER A 26 22.53 -12.26 17.46
CA SER A 26 22.09 -13.62 17.23
C SER A 26 22.49 -13.96 15.80
N THR A 27 23.42 -14.89 15.67
CA THR A 27 23.98 -15.46 14.43
C THR A 27 22.97 -16.23 13.59
N GLN A 28 21.68 -15.90 13.71
CA GLN A 28 20.61 -16.46 12.89
C GLN A 28 20.53 -15.64 11.61
N LYS A 29 20.92 -16.23 10.48
CA LYS A 29 20.76 -15.61 9.16
C LYS A 29 19.28 -15.36 8.93
N GLU A 30 18.85 -14.10 8.89
CA GLU A 30 17.48 -13.73 8.53
C GLU A 30 17.21 -14.17 7.10
N LYS A 31 16.13 -14.91 6.90
CA LYS A 31 15.68 -15.41 5.61
C LYS A 31 14.27 -14.97 5.34
N LEU A 32 13.99 -14.58 4.10
CA LEU A 32 12.67 -14.15 3.69
C LEU A 32 12.16 -15.02 2.53
N ILE A 33 11.01 -15.65 2.73
CA ILE A 33 10.24 -16.30 1.68
C ILE A 33 9.18 -15.29 1.23
N PHE A 34 9.28 -14.82 -0.01
CA PHE A 34 8.35 -13.88 -0.60
C PHE A 34 7.45 -14.60 -1.60
N ILE A 35 6.23 -14.95 -1.19
CA ILE A 35 5.23 -15.61 -2.04
C ILE A 35 4.39 -14.54 -2.74
N ASN A 36 4.63 -14.40 -4.03
CA ASN A 36 3.88 -13.56 -4.94
C ASN A 36 2.72 -14.34 -5.55
N LEU A 37 1.53 -13.81 -5.32
CA LEU A 37 0.27 -14.23 -5.91
C LEU A 37 -0.18 -13.16 -6.91
N THR A 38 -1.01 -13.55 -7.87
CA THR A 38 -1.67 -12.61 -8.78
C THR A 38 -3.12 -12.99 -8.98
N ARG A 39 -3.93 -12.01 -9.40
CA ARG A 39 -5.36 -12.17 -9.64
C ARG A 39 -6.11 -12.70 -8.42
N ILE A 40 -5.66 -12.39 -7.22
CA ILE A 40 -6.28 -12.81 -5.94
C ILE A 40 -6.69 -11.57 -5.16
N ASP A 41 -7.97 -11.49 -4.82
CA ASP A 41 -8.50 -10.39 -4.04
C ASP A 41 -8.45 -10.72 -2.55
N TYR A 42 -8.60 -9.70 -1.71
CA TYR A 42 -8.68 -9.90 -0.26
C TYR A 42 -9.81 -10.89 0.11
N SER A 43 -10.94 -10.78 -0.58
CA SER A 43 -12.11 -11.64 -0.36
C SER A 43 -11.85 -13.13 -0.60
N ASP A 44 -10.94 -13.49 -1.51
CA ASP A 44 -10.58 -14.89 -1.76
C ASP A 44 -9.80 -15.48 -0.58
N LEU A 45 -8.91 -14.68 0.02
CA LEU A 45 -8.12 -15.08 1.18
C LEU A 45 -8.98 -15.17 2.44
N THR A 46 -10.00 -14.30 2.58
CA THR A 46 -10.87 -14.23 3.76
C THR A 46 -12.09 -15.14 3.69
N ALA A 47 -12.28 -15.91 2.63
CA ALA A 47 -13.46 -16.77 2.42
C ALA A 47 -13.67 -17.85 3.52
N CYS A 48 -12.73 -18.00 4.47
CA CYS A 48 -12.78 -18.94 5.60
C CYS A 48 -12.82 -20.43 5.20
N LEU A 49 -12.57 -20.74 3.93
CA LEU A 49 -12.56 -22.11 3.38
C LEU A 49 -11.18 -22.78 3.45
N TYR A 50 -10.14 -22.03 3.77
CA TYR A 50 -8.74 -22.40 3.59
C TYR A 50 -8.02 -22.34 4.96
N PRO A 51 -7.79 -23.48 5.62
CA PRO A 51 -7.33 -23.51 7.02
C PRO A 51 -5.93 -22.90 7.22
N ASN A 52 -5.00 -23.08 6.27
CA ASN A 52 -3.64 -22.55 6.38
C ASN A 52 -3.58 -21.05 6.07
N ILE A 53 -4.36 -20.59 5.09
CA ILE A 53 -4.53 -19.15 4.82
C ILE A 53 -5.20 -18.48 6.04
N LYS A 54 -6.24 -19.10 6.61
CA LYS A 54 -6.89 -18.62 7.84
C LYS A 54 -5.89 -18.57 9.00
N TYR A 55 -5.06 -19.60 9.15
CA TYR A 55 -4.00 -19.59 10.16
C TYR A 55 -3.04 -18.41 9.98
N LEU A 56 -2.63 -18.10 8.75
CA LEU A 56 -1.80 -16.92 8.45
C LEU A 56 -2.51 -15.60 8.78
N LEU A 57 -3.81 -15.49 8.51
CA LEU A 57 -4.60 -14.30 8.87
C LEU A 57 -4.72 -14.13 10.40
N GLU A 58 -4.87 -15.22 11.14
CA GLU A 58 -5.03 -15.19 12.60
C GLU A 58 -3.71 -15.07 13.38
N ASN A 59 -2.60 -15.52 12.81
CA ASN A 59 -1.29 -15.57 13.47
C ASN A 59 -0.23 -14.65 12.84
N GLY A 60 -0.55 -13.99 11.73
CA GLY A 60 0.32 -13.04 11.04
C GLY A 60 -0.10 -11.57 11.22
N GLY A 61 0.74 -10.68 10.71
CA GLY A 61 0.39 -9.29 10.44
C GLY A 61 -0.34 -9.20 9.10
N VAL A 62 -1.55 -8.67 9.09
CA VAL A 62 -2.37 -8.54 7.88
C VAL A 62 -2.53 -7.07 7.50
N GLY A 63 -2.41 -6.75 6.23
CA GLY A 63 -2.63 -5.41 5.72
C GLY A 63 -2.96 -5.37 4.24
N LEU A 64 -3.21 -4.17 3.78
CA LEU A 64 -3.56 -3.83 2.43
C LEU A 64 -2.56 -2.81 1.91
N VAL A 65 -1.97 -3.08 0.75
CA VAL A 65 -0.96 -2.24 0.12
C VAL A 65 -1.63 -1.37 -0.93
N SER A 66 -1.58 -0.06 -0.74
CA SER A 66 -1.96 0.92 -1.74
C SER A 66 -0.86 1.07 -2.78
N THR A 67 -1.23 0.92 -4.04
CA THR A 67 -0.35 1.17 -5.18
C THR A 67 -0.96 2.28 -6.04
N ARG A 68 -0.15 3.26 -6.40
CA ARG A 68 -0.56 4.35 -7.30
C ARG A 68 0.23 4.20 -8.59
N VAL A 69 -0.40 3.65 -9.60
CA VAL A 69 0.18 3.53 -10.94
C VAL A 69 -0.66 4.31 -11.95
N GLN A 70 -0.03 4.87 -12.96
CA GLN A 70 -0.77 5.52 -14.05
C GLN A 70 -1.49 4.47 -14.90
N GLY A 71 -2.76 4.75 -15.23
CA GLY A 71 -3.58 3.86 -16.05
C GLY A 71 -4.05 2.62 -15.30
N LYS A 72 -4.22 1.51 -16.01
CA LYS A 72 -4.64 0.22 -15.45
C LYS A 72 -3.56 -0.34 -14.51
N LEU A 73 -3.98 -0.87 -13.36
CA LEU A 73 -3.12 -1.63 -12.46
C LEU A 73 -2.82 -3.00 -13.08
N THR A 74 -1.54 -3.29 -13.30
CA THR A 74 -1.07 -4.57 -13.84
C THR A 74 0.03 -5.14 -12.94
N PRO A 75 0.22 -6.47 -12.88
CA PRO A 75 1.27 -7.08 -12.07
C PRO A 75 2.66 -6.47 -12.36
N GLU A 76 3.00 -6.22 -13.62
CA GLU A 76 4.31 -5.71 -14.03
C GLU A 76 4.59 -4.32 -13.47
N LYS A 77 3.57 -3.46 -13.38
CA LYS A 77 3.71 -2.13 -12.77
C LYS A 77 3.92 -2.23 -11.26
N VAL A 78 3.27 -3.20 -10.60
CA VAL A 78 3.46 -3.47 -9.18
C VAL A 78 4.87 -4.01 -8.94
N TYR A 79 5.33 -4.97 -9.75
CA TYR A 79 6.67 -5.53 -9.68
C TYR A 79 7.76 -4.46 -9.87
N SER A 80 7.61 -3.65 -10.91
CA SER A 80 8.50 -2.52 -11.16
C SER A 80 8.46 -1.53 -10.00
N ALA A 81 7.27 -1.19 -9.48
CA ALA A 81 7.15 -0.26 -8.37
C ALA A 81 7.83 -0.78 -7.10
N ILE A 82 7.77 -2.09 -6.78
CA ILE A 82 8.50 -2.70 -5.65
C ILE A 82 10.02 -2.62 -5.87
N GLY A 83 10.48 -2.97 -7.08
CA GLY A 83 11.89 -2.99 -7.43
C GLY A 83 12.54 -1.60 -7.59
N SER A 84 11.74 -0.54 -7.75
CA SER A 84 12.22 0.81 -8.09
C SER A 84 11.95 1.86 -7.00
N VAL A 85 11.49 1.45 -5.81
CA VAL A 85 11.22 2.39 -4.71
C VAL A 85 12.51 3.09 -4.29
N SER A 86 12.54 4.41 -4.37
CA SER A 86 13.58 5.22 -3.72
C SER A 86 13.46 5.10 -2.20
N SER A 87 14.42 4.51 -1.51
CA SER A 87 14.50 4.59 -0.05
C SER A 87 15.33 5.81 0.36
N PRO A 88 14.77 6.81 1.05
CA PRO A 88 15.54 7.93 1.62
C PRO A 88 16.57 7.47 2.66
N MET A 89 16.48 6.20 3.10
CA MET A 89 17.24 5.63 4.21
C MET A 89 18.25 4.55 3.79
N ALA A 90 18.31 4.21 2.49
CA ALA A 90 19.39 3.40 1.96
C ALA A 90 20.69 4.23 1.98
N VAL A 91 21.78 3.62 2.43
CA VAL A 91 23.07 4.27 2.71
C VAL A 91 23.70 4.94 1.47
N ASN A 92 23.15 4.69 0.29
CA ASN A 92 23.39 5.45 -0.93
C ASN A 92 22.07 5.81 -1.59
N THR A 93 21.88 7.08 -1.96
CA THR A 93 20.68 7.62 -2.61
C THR A 93 20.58 7.13 -4.05
N TYR A 94 20.18 5.87 -4.23
CA TYR A 94 19.96 5.28 -5.55
C TYR A 94 18.45 5.25 -5.84
N THR A 95 18.02 6.08 -6.78
CA THR A 95 16.81 5.84 -7.58
C THR A 95 17.21 4.86 -8.67
N THR A 96 17.39 3.60 -8.32
CA THR A 96 17.76 2.54 -9.27
C THR A 96 16.67 1.50 -9.29
N ASN A 97 16.34 1.04 -10.49
CA ASN A 97 15.59 -0.21 -10.62
C ASN A 97 16.41 -1.33 -9.97
N GLY A 98 15.74 -2.32 -9.39
CA GLY A 98 16.40 -3.45 -8.75
C GLY A 98 17.02 -3.15 -7.38
N LEU A 99 16.46 -2.20 -6.60
CA LEU A 99 17.01 -1.79 -5.30
C LEU A 99 17.22 -2.97 -4.34
N ILE A 100 16.27 -3.90 -4.28
CA ILE A 100 16.32 -5.04 -3.36
C ILE A 100 17.48 -5.97 -3.72
N GLY A 101 17.59 -6.37 -4.99
CA GLY A 101 18.68 -7.23 -5.46
C GLY A 101 20.04 -6.56 -5.31
N LEU A 102 20.15 -5.29 -5.70
CA LEU A 102 21.39 -4.51 -5.58
C LEU A 102 21.86 -4.44 -4.12
N ALA A 103 20.95 -4.12 -3.19
CA ALA A 103 21.29 -4.02 -1.77
C ALA A 103 21.71 -5.38 -1.18
N LEU A 104 21.11 -6.48 -1.63
CA LEU A 104 21.51 -7.83 -1.21
C LEU A 104 22.91 -8.18 -1.75
N HIS A 105 23.14 -8.00 -3.04
CA HIS A 105 24.41 -8.33 -3.68
C HIS A 105 25.58 -7.51 -3.11
N GLN A 106 25.36 -6.23 -2.77
CA GLN A 106 26.36 -5.38 -2.12
C GLN A 106 26.81 -5.92 -0.75
N GLU A 107 25.91 -6.57 -0.01
CA GLU A 107 26.21 -7.22 1.28
C GLU A 107 26.61 -8.70 1.12
N GLY A 108 26.87 -9.15 -0.12
CA GLY A 108 27.22 -10.55 -0.42
C GLY A 108 26.09 -11.54 -0.15
N LYS A 109 24.84 -11.08 -0.06
CA LYS A 109 23.65 -11.89 0.15
C LYS A 109 23.07 -12.32 -1.19
N LYS A 110 22.42 -13.48 -1.19
CA LYS A 110 21.91 -14.15 -2.39
C LYS A 110 20.39 -14.12 -2.50
N THR A 111 19.91 -14.00 -3.72
CA THR A 111 18.51 -14.03 -4.13
C THR A 111 18.17 -15.31 -4.88
N ALA A 112 16.90 -15.74 -4.82
CA ALA A 112 16.39 -16.76 -5.72
C ALA A 112 14.96 -16.46 -6.17
N VAL A 113 14.63 -16.95 -7.37
CA VAL A 113 13.29 -16.90 -7.95
C VAL A 113 12.85 -18.33 -8.27
N LEU A 114 11.64 -18.68 -7.83
CA LEU A 114 11.07 -20.00 -7.98
C LEU A 114 9.61 -19.87 -8.40
N GLY A 115 9.25 -20.29 -9.60
CA GLY A 115 7.87 -20.14 -10.06
C GLY A 115 7.78 -19.95 -11.56
N ASN A 116 6.59 -20.24 -12.09
CA ASN A 116 6.35 -20.07 -13.52
C ASN A 116 4.89 -19.63 -13.71
N ALA A 117 4.72 -18.42 -14.26
CA ALA A 117 3.47 -17.85 -14.70
C ALA A 117 3.33 -17.75 -16.23
N ASP A 118 4.21 -18.44 -16.97
CA ASP A 118 4.21 -18.48 -18.44
C ASP A 118 2.85 -18.97 -18.97
N LEU A 119 2.39 -18.30 -20.03
CA LEU A 119 1.28 -18.71 -20.89
C LEU A 119 1.85 -19.40 -22.14
N PRO A 120 1.09 -20.27 -22.83
CA PRO A 120 1.60 -21.00 -23.99
C PRO A 120 2.13 -20.12 -25.13
N TRP A 121 1.63 -18.88 -25.24
CA TRP A 121 2.02 -17.91 -26.26
C TRP A 121 2.92 -16.80 -25.73
N GLN A 122 3.15 -16.73 -24.42
CA GLN A 122 3.87 -15.61 -23.81
C GLN A 122 4.60 -16.05 -22.55
N ILE A 123 5.92 -15.88 -22.58
CA ILE A 123 6.76 -15.99 -21.39
C ILE A 123 6.38 -14.86 -20.43
N ASN A 124 6.08 -15.20 -19.19
CA ASN A 124 5.71 -14.28 -18.13
C ASN A 124 6.56 -14.57 -16.89
N ARG A 125 7.68 -13.84 -16.80
CA ARG A 125 8.66 -13.93 -15.71
C ARG A 125 8.92 -12.57 -15.07
N ALA A 126 7.97 -11.65 -15.21
CA ALA A 126 8.14 -10.26 -14.79
C ALA A 126 8.29 -10.11 -13.27
N ALA A 127 7.78 -11.07 -12.47
CA ALA A 127 7.90 -11.03 -11.02
C ALA A 127 9.36 -10.97 -10.55
N ARG A 128 10.31 -11.52 -11.32
CA ARG A 128 11.75 -11.48 -11.00
C ARG A 128 12.26 -10.06 -10.77
N ILE A 129 11.67 -9.05 -11.43
CA ILE A 129 12.08 -7.64 -11.34
C ILE A 129 11.96 -7.10 -9.91
N MET A 130 11.11 -7.69 -9.07
CA MET A 130 11.01 -7.30 -7.66
C MET A 130 12.30 -7.54 -6.88
N VAL A 131 13.05 -8.58 -7.22
CA VAL A 131 14.20 -9.05 -6.42
C VAL A 131 15.51 -9.06 -7.20
N ALA A 132 15.47 -8.86 -8.52
CA ALA A 132 16.65 -8.69 -9.34
C ALA A 132 17.39 -7.40 -8.96
N ASP A 133 18.69 -7.35 -9.25
CA ASP A 133 19.49 -6.13 -9.10
C ASP A 133 19.31 -5.16 -10.29
N ASP A 134 20.09 -4.09 -10.31
CA ASP A 134 20.05 -3.04 -11.33
C ASP A 134 20.52 -3.51 -12.72
N GLN A 135 21.19 -4.67 -12.80
CA GLN A 135 21.56 -5.36 -14.03
C GLN A 135 20.55 -6.46 -14.43
N GLY A 136 19.54 -6.71 -13.59
CA GLY A 136 18.54 -7.74 -13.81
C GLY A 136 18.97 -9.14 -13.36
N GLU A 137 20.05 -9.25 -12.60
CA GLU A 137 20.60 -10.52 -12.13
C GLU A 137 19.88 -11.04 -10.87
N VAL A 138 19.80 -12.37 -10.78
CA VAL A 138 19.29 -13.15 -9.64
C VAL A 138 20.22 -14.36 -9.51
N ASP A 139 20.67 -14.71 -8.30
CA ASP A 139 21.69 -15.77 -8.15
C ASP A 139 21.19 -17.16 -8.58
N GLN A 140 19.92 -17.48 -8.30
CA GLN A 140 19.31 -18.75 -8.70
C GLN A 140 17.88 -18.57 -9.22
N GLU A 141 17.56 -19.19 -10.35
CA GLU A 141 16.24 -19.12 -10.96
C GLU A 141 15.77 -20.52 -11.37
N ILE A 142 14.57 -20.89 -10.91
CA ILE A 142 13.89 -22.14 -11.28
C ILE A 142 12.50 -21.76 -11.75
N ALA A 143 12.38 -21.57 -13.06
CA ALA A 143 11.18 -21.07 -13.72
C ALA A 143 10.79 -21.91 -14.95
N GLY A 144 11.41 -23.06 -15.17
CA GLY A 144 11.11 -23.90 -16.33
C GLY A 144 9.93 -24.85 -16.10
N SER A 145 9.82 -25.85 -16.96
CA SER A 145 8.77 -26.87 -16.90
C SER A 145 8.92 -27.86 -15.73
N GLU A 146 10.08 -27.90 -15.08
CA GLU A 146 10.40 -28.77 -13.95
C GLU A 146 9.51 -28.54 -12.70
N ILE A 147 8.86 -27.37 -12.62
CA ILE A 147 7.91 -27.02 -11.56
C ILE A 147 6.46 -26.97 -12.07
N LEU A 148 6.20 -27.56 -13.24
CA LEU A 148 4.87 -27.70 -13.83
C LEU A 148 4.45 -29.17 -13.85
N ARG A 149 3.17 -29.40 -13.58
CA ARG A 149 2.52 -30.70 -13.67
C ARG A 149 1.47 -30.66 -14.76
N PHE A 150 1.46 -31.69 -15.60
CA PHE A 150 0.40 -31.88 -16.59
C PHE A 150 -0.95 -32.14 -15.89
N ASP A 151 -1.96 -31.36 -16.26
CA ASP A 151 -3.34 -31.51 -15.83
C ASP A 151 -4.25 -31.19 -17.02
N PRO A 152 -4.80 -32.19 -17.72
CA PRO A 152 -5.60 -31.98 -18.93
C PRO A 152 -6.92 -31.26 -18.65
N GLN A 153 -7.33 -31.15 -17.38
CA GLN A 153 -8.54 -30.44 -16.97
C GLN A 153 -8.29 -28.96 -16.62
N PHE A 154 -7.02 -28.55 -16.55
CA PHE A 154 -6.61 -27.19 -16.23
C PHE A 154 -6.30 -26.39 -17.50
N PRO A 155 -6.48 -25.05 -17.49
CA PRO A 155 -6.04 -24.18 -18.57
C PRO A 155 -4.67 -24.56 -19.13
N PHE A 156 -4.61 -24.69 -20.46
CA PHE A 156 -3.40 -25.03 -21.20
C PHE A 156 -2.79 -26.41 -20.91
N GLY A 157 -3.46 -27.26 -20.14
CA GLY A 157 -2.98 -28.60 -19.81
C GLY A 157 -1.91 -28.64 -18.72
N TYR A 158 -1.56 -27.50 -18.09
CA TYR A 158 -0.50 -27.44 -17.08
C TYR A 158 -0.89 -26.57 -15.88
N CYS A 159 -0.56 -27.05 -14.70
CA CYS A 159 -0.63 -26.28 -13.45
C CYS A 159 0.71 -26.30 -12.72
N THR A 160 0.90 -25.43 -11.75
CA THR A 160 2.04 -25.47 -10.83
C THR A 160 2.11 -26.81 -10.11
N ASP A 161 3.28 -27.45 -10.15
CA ASP A 161 3.60 -28.59 -9.32
C ASP A 161 4.04 -28.11 -7.94
N TYR A 162 3.09 -27.93 -7.04
CA TYR A 162 3.35 -27.47 -5.67
C TYR A 162 4.27 -28.40 -4.87
N GLN A 163 4.38 -29.69 -5.23
CA GLN A 163 5.30 -30.61 -4.56
C GLN A 163 6.72 -30.37 -5.02
N GLN A 164 6.96 -30.27 -6.33
CA GLN A 164 8.27 -29.90 -6.87
C GLN A 164 8.69 -28.50 -6.43
N LEU A 165 7.76 -27.54 -6.42
CA LEU A 165 8.00 -26.19 -5.90
C LEU A 165 8.51 -26.23 -4.46
N PHE A 166 7.87 -27.03 -3.59
CA PHE A 166 8.29 -27.17 -2.21
C PHE A 166 9.68 -27.83 -2.06
N ILE A 167 9.96 -28.88 -2.83
CA ILE A 167 11.28 -29.55 -2.84
C ILE A 167 12.38 -28.57 -3.26
N GLN A 168 12.14 -27.77 -4.31
CA GLN A 168 13.10 -26.77 -4.78
C GLN A 168 13.29 -25.64 -3.76
N LEU A 169 12.22 -25.22 -3.09
CA LEU A 169 12.30 -24.23 -2.00
C LEU A 169 13.22 -24.74 -0.88
N GLN A 170 13.08 -26.00 -0.45
CA GLN A 170 13.92 -26.59 0.59
C GLN A 170 15.40 -26.65 0.18
N ARG A 171 15.69 -26.86 -1.11
CA ARG A 171 17.05 -26.81 -1.66
C ARG A 171 17.64 -25.40 -1.66
N LEU A 172 16.83 -24.40 -2.02
CA LEU A 172 17.26 -23.00 -2.15
C LEU A 172 17.43 -22.30 -0.80
N LEU A 173 16.53 -22.57 0.15
CA LEU A 173 16.47 -21.88 1.44
C LEU A 173 17.81 -21.83 2.19
N PRO A 174 18.63 -22.90 2.27
CA PRO A 174 19.95 -22.85 2.90
C PRO A 174 20.93 -21.87 2.25
N GLU A 175 20.82 -21.65 0.94
CA GLU A 175 21.80 -20.93 0.11
C GLU A 175 21.44 -19.46 -0.12
N THR A 176 20.19 -19.07 0.15
CA THR A 176 19.64 -17.76 -0.16
C THR A 176 19.19 -17.00 1.09
N HIS A 177 19.11 -15.67 0.97
CA HIS A 177 18.55 -14.79 2.00
C HIS A 177 17.15 -14.31 1.63
N LEU A 178 16.86 -14.18 0.33
CA LEU A 178 15.54 -13.86 -0.19
C LEU A 178 15.17 -14.84 -1.30
N THR A 179 14.07 -15.58 -1.11
CA THR A 179 13.49 -16.45 -2.15
C THR A 179 12.12 -15.94 -2.53
N LEU A 180 11.98 -15.44 -3.76
CA LEU A 180 10.70 -15.10 -4.37
C LEU A 180 10.06 -16.35 -4.95
N ILE A 181 8.80 -16.61 -4.58
CA ILE A 181 7.98 -17.69 -5.11
C ILE A 181 6.83 -17.10 -5.93
N GLU A 182 6.74 -17.41 -7.22
CA GLU A 182 5.64 -16.96 -8.09
C GLU A 182 4.64 -18.09 -8.38
N ILE A 183 3.37 -17.87 -7.99
CA ILE A 183 2.29 -18.83 -8.22
C ILE A 183 1.53 -18.49 -9.50
N GLY A 184 1.80 -19.23 -10.57
CA GLY A 184 1.26 -18.95 -11.91
C GLY A 184 -0.13 -19.50 -12.23
N ASP A 185 -0.71 -20.35 -11.38
CA ASP A 185 -2.02 -20.98 -11.64
C ASP A 185 -3.13 -19.95 -11.93
N PHE A 186 -3.10 -18.80 -11.25
CA PHE A 186 -4.11 -17.76 -11.40
C PHE A 186 -3.91 -16.90 -12.66
N GLU A 187 -2.66 -16.65 -13.10
CA GLU A 187 -2.41 -16.05 -14.42
C GLU A 187 -2.90 -16.97 -15.54
N ARG A 188 -2.68 -18.28 -15.43
CA ARG A 188 -3.17 -19.24 -16.44
C ARG A 188 -4.69 -19.28 -16.50
N LEU A 189 -5.36 -19.26 -15.34
CA LEU A 189 -6.81 -19.18 -15.28
C LEU A 189 -7.35 -17.89 -15.92
N GLU A 190 -6.70 -16.76 -15.66
CA GLU A 190 -7.10 -15.48 -16.22
C GLU A 190 -6.86 -15.43 -17.73
N GLY A 191 -5.71 -15.92 -18.20
CA GLY A 191 -5.40 -16.02 -19.64
C GLY A 191 -6.37 -16.93 -20.42
N TYR A 192 -7.05 -17.87 -19.74
CA TYR A 192 -8.03 -18.78 -20.33
C TYR A 192 -9.48 -18.37 -20.05
N ARG A 193 -9.71 -17.23 -19.37
CA ARG A 193 -11.03 -16.80 -18.88
C ARG A 193 -12.09 -16.75 -19.97
N SER A 194 -11.74 -16.24 -21.16
CA SER A 194 -12.66 -16.10 -22.29
C SER A 194 -13.17 -17.43 -22.85
N MET A 195 -12.51 -18.54 -22.54
CA MET A 195 -12.87 -19.90 -22.97
C MET A 195 -13.60 -20.70 -21.88
N LEU A 196 -13.84 -20.09 -20.71
CA LEU A 196 -14.47 -20.75 -19.57
C LEU A 196 -15.85 -20.16 -19.27
N SER A 197 -16.82 -21.01 -18.96
CA SER A 197 -18.03 -20.58 -18.25
C SER A 197 -17.67 -20.11 -16.83
N ASP A 198 -18.43 -19.17 -16.26
CA ASP A 198 -18.23 -18.70 -14.88
C ASP A 198 -18.23 -19.83 -13.85
N GLN A 199 -19.10 -20.84 -14.01
CA GLN A 199 -19.15 -22.00 -13.13
C GLN A 199 -17.83 -22.79 -13.14
N ARG A 200 -17.29 -23.05 -14.34
CA ARG A 200 -16.01 -23.75 -14.50
C ARG A 200 -14.83 -22.93 -13.97
N LEU A 201 -14.83 -21.62 -14.22
CA LEU A 201 -13.81 -20.71 -13.70
C LEU A 201 -13.80 -20.73 -12.17
N ASN A 202 -14.96 -20.57 -11.53
CA ASN A 202 -15.09 -20.60 -10.07
C ASN A 202 -14.64 -21.93 -9.47
N LEU A 203 -14.98 -23.05 -10.12
CA LEU A 203 -14.53 -24.38 -9.70
C LEU A 203 -13.00 -24.51 -9.74
N LEU A 204 -12.38 -24.10 -10.85
CA LEU A 204 -10.92 -24.18 -11.02
C LEU A 204 -10.18 -23.20 -10.10
N ARG A 205 -10.73 -22.01 -9.88
CA ARG A 205 -10.19 -21.03 -8.93
C ARG A 205 -10.21 -21.58 -7.51
N LYS A 206 -11.34 -22.18 -7.07
CA LYS A 206 -11.44 -22.85 -5.77
C LYS A 206 -10.41 -23.97 -5.62
N ARG A 207 -10.26 -24.84 -6.64
CA ARG A 207 -9.24 -25.92 -6.63
C ARG A 207 -7.81 -25.36 -6.54
N SER A 208 -7.52 -24.26 -7.21
CA SER A 208 -6.20 -23.62 -7.17
C SER A 208 -5.91 -23.01 -5.81
N LEU A 209 -6.90 -22.35 -5.18
CA LEU A 209 -6.78 -21.87 -3.81
C LEU A 209 -6.60 -23.01 -2.79
N GLN A 210 -7.26 -24.16 -2.97
CA GLN A 210 -7.04 -25.34 -2.12
C GLN A 210 -5.61 -25.88 -2.23
N ARG A 211 -5.03 -25.90 -3.44
CA ARG A 211 -3.63 -26.31 -3.64
C ARG A 211 -2.65 -25.32 -3.02
N LEU A 212 -2.90 -24.03 -3.21
CA LEU A 212 -2.13 -22.96 -2.58
C LEU A 212 -2.18 -23.06 -1.05
N ASP A 213 -3.36 -23.26 -0.47
CA ASP A 213 -3.54 -23.43 0.97
C ASP A 213 -2.71 -24.60 1.52
N ALA A 214 -2.78 -25.77 0.89
CA ALA A 214 -2.00 -26.93 1.28
C ALA A 214 -0.48 -26.68 1.16
N PHE A 215 -0.05 -25.95 0.14
CA PHE A 215 1.35 -25.55 -0.03
C PHE A 215 1.81 -24.59 1.06
N LEU A 216 1.01 -23.58 1.39
CA LEU A 216 1.28 -22.66 2.50
C LEU A 216 1.39 -23.40 3.83
N GLY A 217 0.53 -24.39 4.08
CA GLY A 217 0.61 -25.25 5.26
C GLY A 217 1.98 -25.93 5.41
N LYS A 218 2.50 -26.53 4.33
CA LYS A 218 3.84 -27.13 4.32
C LYS A 218 4.94 -26.12 4.60
N ILE A 219 4.87 -24.93 3.99
CA ILE A 219 5.86 -23.87 4.26
C ILE A 219 5.81 -23.47 5.74
N ILE A 220 4.64 -23.23 6.31
CA ILE A 220 4.49 -22.81 7.71
C ILE A 220 5.08 -23.87 8.66
N GLU A 221 4.81 -25.14 8.40
CA GLU A 221 5.24 -26.26 9.24
C GLU A 221 6.76 -26.46 9.20
N GLU A 222 7.32 -26.58 8.00
CA GLU A 222 8.69 -27.04 7.78
C GLU A 222 9.73 -25.91 7.68
N THR A 223 9.30 -24.66 7.60
CA THR A 223 10.24 -23.53 7.53
C THR A 223 10.95 -23.33 8.89
N PRO A 224 12.29 -23.15 8.91
CA PRO A 224 13.05 -22.92 10.14
C PRO A 224 12.63 -21.67 10.90
N GLU A 225 12.84 -21.70 12.22
CA GLU A 225 12.76 -20.48 13.03
C GLU A 225 13.75 -19.42 12.53
N GLY A 226 13.33 -18.15 12.51
CA GLY A 226 14.12 -17.05 11.96
C GLY A 226 13.89 -16.77 10.47
N THR A 227 12.99 -17.51 9.81
CA THR A 227 12.53 -17.19 8.46
C THR A 227 11.15 -16.53 8.50
N ASN A 228 11.00 -15.39 7.84
CA ASN A 228 9.70 -14.75 7.65
C ASN A 228 9.06 -15.21 6.34
N ILE A 229 7.73 -15.33 6.36
CA ILE A 229 6.92 -15.64 5.19
C ILE A 229 6.10 -14.39 4.85
N LEU A 230 6.26 -13.90 3.64
CA LEU A 230 5.55 -12.77 3.09
C LEU A 230 4.64 -13.28 1.99
N VAL A 231 3.32 -13.16 2.15
CA VAL A 231 2.33 -13.52 1.12
C VAL A 231 1.70 -12.23 0.61
N PHE A 232 1.89 -11.95 -0.68
CA PHE A 232 1.43 -10.71 -1.31
C PHE A 232 0.68 -11.05 -2.59
N SER A 233 -0.48 -10.43 -2.80
CA SER A 233 -1.16 -10.49 -4.09
C SER A 233 -0.86 -9.22 -4.89
N ALA A 234 0.00 -9.34 -5.89
CA ALA A 234 0.48 -8.21 -6.70
C ALA A 234 -0.52 -7.72 -7.76
N SER A 235 -1.71 -8.32 -7.84
CA SER A 235 -2.80 -7.81 -8.67
C SER A 235 -4.16 -8.31 -8.17
N PRO A 236 -5.21 -7.48 -8.28
CA PRO A 236 -6.57 -7.94 -8.04
C PRO A 236 -7.01 -8.88 -9.18
N SER A 237 -8.13 -9.58 -8.98
CA SER A 237 -8.78 -10.34 -10.04
C SER A 237 -9.28 -9.43 -11.16
N ALA A 238 -9.42 -9.95 -12.39
CA ALA A 238 -9.87 -9.14 -13.52
C ALA A 238 -11.26 -8.52 -13.35
N SER A 239 -12.12 -9.12 -12.50
CA SER A 239 -13.40 -8.53 -12.12
C SER A 239 -13.26 -7.21 -11.34
N GLN A 240 -12.16 -7.05 -10.60
CA GLN A 240 -11.85 -5.84 -9.82
C GLN A 240 -10.83 -4.93 -10.50
N GLU A 241 -10.08 -5.43 -11.50
CA GLU A 241 -9.13 -4.63 -12.31
C GLU A 241 -9.76 -3.45 -13.06
N VAL A 242 -11.07 -3.48 -13.28
CA VAL A 242 -11.82 -2.34 -13.86
C VAL A 242 -11.80 -1.13 -12.93
N ILE A 243 -11.59 -1.34 -11.63
CA ILE A 243 -11.46 -0.28 -10.62
C ILE A 243 -9.97 0.08 -10.51
N ASN A 244 -9.57 1.21 -11.11
CA ASN A 244 -8.19 1.73 -11.08
C ASN A 244 -7.56 1.93 -9.68
N ASN A 245 -8.34 1.75 -8.62
CA ASN A 245 -7.91 1.84 -7.24
C ASN A 245 -8.17 0.46 -6.62
N SER A 246 -7.13 -0.34 -6.41
CA SER A 246 -7.25 -1.59 -5.66
C SER A 246 -6.23 -1.61 -4.56
N PHE A 247 -6.62 -2.20 -3.43
CA PHE A 247 -5.76 -2.45 -2.30
C PHE A 247 -5.28 -3.89 -2.38
N LEU A 248 -3.97 -4.07 -2.37
CA LEU A 248 -3.33 -5.37 -2.61
C LEU A 248 -3.09 -6.10 -1.27
N PRO A 249 -3.66 -7.29 -1.06
CA PRO A 249 -3.47 -8.06 0.17
C PRO A 249 -2.02 -8.37 0.49
N LEU A 250 -1.65 -8.19 1.75
CA LEU A 250 -0.35 -8.52 2.31
C LEU A 250 -0.51 -9.24 3.64
N ILE A 251 0.17 -10.37 3.78
CA ILE A 251 0.29 -11.09 5.05
C ILE A 251 1.77 -11.31 5.34
N ILE A 252 2.19 -10.94 6.55
CA ILE A 252 3.54 -11.17 7.06
C ILE A 252 3.44 -12.13 8.23
N TYR A 253 4.06 -13.30 8.12
CA TYR A 253 4.05 -14.33 9.15
C TYR A 253 5.45 -14.64 9.66
N GLN A 254 5.54 -14.81 10.98
CA GLN A 254 6.73 -15.24 11.69
C GLN A 254 6.29 -16.26 12.76
N LYS A 255 6.99 -17.40 12.87
CA LYS A 255 6.61 -18.53 13.75
C LYS A 255 6.44 -18.17 15.24
N LYS A 256 7.16 -17.14 15.71
CA LYS A 256 7.06 -16.56 17.07
C LYS A 256 6.68 -15.07 17.04
N GLY A 257 6.03 -14.64 15.96
CA GLY A 257 5.57 -13.27 15.76
C GLY A 257 4.31 -12.95 16.56
N LYS A 258 3.93 -11.67 16.57
CA LYS A 258 2.65 -11.22 17.10
C LYS A 258 1.64 -11.08 15.96
N PRO A 259 0.39 -11.52 16.13
CA PRO A 259 -0.66 -11.27 15.16
C PRO A 259 -1.19 -9.84 15.26
N GLY A 260 -1.83 -9.36 14.18
CA GLY A 260 -2.53 -8.10 14.17
C GLY A 260 -2.61 -7.44 12.80
N LEU A 261 -2.84 -6.13 12.78
CA LEU A 261 -2.84 -5.32 11.57
C LEU A 261 -1.48 -4.70 11.33
N LEU A 262 -1.02 -4.75 10.09
CA LEU A 262 0.18 -4.04 9.65
C LEU A 262 -0.09 -2.53 9.63
N SER A 263 0.79 -1.73 10.24
CA SER A 263 0.72 -0.27 10.18
C SER A 263 2.07 0.31 9.76
N SER A 264 2.03 1.46 9.08
CA SER A 264 3.23 2.22 8.75
C SER A 264 3.13 3.68 9.19
N ILE A 265 4.28 4.28 9.47
CA ILE A 265 4.44 5.71 9.76
C ILE A 265 4.00 6.58 8.55
N SER A 266 4.13 6.05 7.32
CA SER A 266 3.82 6.79 6.10
C SER A 266 2.31 6.95 5.89
N THR A 267 1.53 5.91 6.16
CA THR A 267 0.06 5.91 6.03
C THR A 267 -0.64 6.37 7.31
N ARG A 268 -0.04 6.08 8.47
CA ARG A 268 -0.61 6.30 9.82
C ARG A 268 -1.99 5.65 9.98
N GLU A 269 -2.28 4.61 9.21
CA GLU A 269 -3.56 3.92 9.15
C GLU A 269 -3.34 2.43 9.41
N LYS A 270 -4.14 1.86 10.31
CA LYS A 270 -3.98 0.45 10.68
C LYS A 270 -4.53 -0.43 9.58
N GLY A 271 -3.68 -1.32 9.08
CA GLY A 271 -3.99 -2.23 7.99
C GLY A 271 -3.77 -1.63 6.61
N LEU A 272 -3.22 -0.42 6.50
CA LEU A 272 -2.91 0.22 5.22
C LEU A 272 -1.42 0.51 5.12
N LEU A 273 -0.80 0.08 4.03
CA LEU A 273 0.60 0.31 3.70
C LEU A 273 0.70 0.93 2.31
N THR A 274 1.82 1.56 2.03
CA THR A 274 2.25 1.90 0.68
C THR A 274 3.18 0.82 0.13
N ILE A 275 3.35 0.78 -1.18
CA ILE A 275 4.35 -0.11 -1.79
C ILE A 275 5.77 0.20 -1.33
N GLY A 276 6.03 1.47 -0.97
CA GLY A 276 7.30 1.89 -0.41
C GLY A 276 7.57 1.25 0.95
N ASP A 277 6.55 1.14 1.79
CA ASP A 277 6.67 0.50 3.11
C ASP A 277 7.01 -0.99 2.98
N LEU A 278 6.43 -1.67 1.99
CA LEU A 278 6.74 -3.07 1.69
C LEU A 278 8.21 -3.24 1.30
N THR A 279 8.72 -2.41 0.38
CA THR A 279 10.14 -2.47 -0.01
C THR A 279 11.05 -2.14 1.18
N THR A 280 10.73 -1.11 1.97
CA THR A 280 11.54 -0.79 3.15
C THR A 280 11.47 -1.87 4.22
N PHE A 281 10.33 -2.56 4.38
CA PHE A 281 10.22 -3.70 5.29
C PHE A 281 11.15 -4.85 4.88
N ILE A 282 11.20 -5.18 3.58
CA ILE A 282 12.10 -6.23 3.06
C ILE A 282 13.57 -5.88 3.35
N LEU A 283 13.97 -4.65 3.04
CA LEU A 283 15.34 -4.17 3.28
C LEU A 283 15.69 -4.16 4.77
N ASP A 284 14.78 -3.68 5.62
CA ASP A 284 14.98 -3.61 7.07
C ASP A 284 15.11 -5.01 7.69
N TYR A 285 14.19 -5.91 7.33
CA TYR A 285 14.19 -7.29 7.81
C TYR A 285 15.46 -8.05 7.42
N LEU A 286 15.98 -7.79 6.22
CA LEU A 286 17.24 -8.37 5.76
C LEU A 286 18.46 -7.57 6.23
N LYS A 287 18.33 -6.67 7.22
CA LYS A 287 19.41 -5.84 7.78
C LYS A 287 20.22 -5.07 6.72
N LEU A 288 19.55 -4.57 5.68
CA LEU A 288 20.17 -3.79 4.61
C LEU A 288 20.03 -2.28 4.82
N LEU A 289 19.25 -1.87 5.82
CA LEU A 289 19.15 -0.46 6.23
C LEU A 289 20.13 -0.17 7.37
N GLY A 290 20.72 1.03 7.35
CA GLY A 290 21.66 1.45 8.40
C GLY A 290 20.97 1.58 9.76
N LYS A 291 21.74 1.52 10.86
CA LYS A 291 21.26 1.53 12.28
C LYS A 291 20.33 2.68 12.70
N LYS A 292 20.19 3.73 11.88
CA LYS A 292 19.27 4.86 12.10
C LYS A 292 17.91 4.69 11.41
N ALA A 293 17.77 3.71 10.53
CA ALA A 293 16.51 3.34 9.93
C ALA A 293 15.72 2.53 10.96
N ARG A 294 14.70 3.16 11.55
CA ARG A 294 13.74 2.46 12.41
C ARG A 294 12.62 1.89 11.56
N PHE A 295 12.14 0.73 11.99
CA PHE A 295 10.98 -0.02 11.51
C PHE A 295 9.90 0.88 10.88
N SER A 296 9.78 0.80 9.56
CA SER A 296 8.72 1.47 8.81
C SER A 296 7.36 0.78 9.02
N VAL A 297 7.38 -0.53 9.24
CA VAL A 297 6.19 -1.36 9.40
C VAL A 297 6.16 -2.01 10.77
N MET A 298 5.02 -1.90 11.46
CA MET A 298 4.76 -2.48 12.77
C MET A 298 3.50 -3.35 12.71
N ILE A 299 3.39 -4.31 13.64
CA ILE A 299 2.15 -5.05 13.86
C ILE A 299 1.46 -4.47 15.07
N GLU A 300 0.27 -3.91 14.86
CA GLU A 300 -0.59 -3.37 15.90
C GLU A 300 -1.78 -4.29 16.15
N LYS A 301 -2.32 -4.26 17.38
CA LYS A 301 -3.53 -4.99 17.72
C LYS A 301 -4.70 -4.53 16.83
N GLY A 302 -5.38 -5.48 16.19
CA GLY A 302 -6.59 -5.30 15.38
C GLY A 302 -7.04 -6.62 14.76
N ASP A 303 -8.28 -6.70 14.29
CA ASP A 303 -8.80 -7.86 13.56
C ASP A 303 -8.69 -7.63 12.06
N TRP A 304 -8.18 -8.62 11.33
CA TRP A 304 -8.11 -8.60 9.87
C TRP A 304 -9.50 -8.44 9.23
N ARG A 305 -10.56 -8.93 9.88
CA ARG A 305 -11.94 -8.81 9.38
C ARG A 305 -12.39 -7.37 9.16
N GLU A 306 -11.83 -6.42 9.92
CA GLU A 306 -12.12 -5.00 9.79
C GLU A 306 -11.62 -4.42 8.44
N LEU A 307 -10.65 -5.08 7.79
CA LEU A 307 -10.04 -4.58 6.56
C LEU A 307 -10.99 -4.58 5.37
N THR A 308 -11.99 -5.47 5.34
CA THR A 308 -12.99 -5.48 4.26
C THR A 308 -13.79 -4.18 4.29
N GLU A 309 -14.38 -3.84 5.44
CA GLU A 309 -15.17 -2.63 5.61
C GLU A 309 -14.32 -1.36 5.41
N LYS A 310 -13.09 -1.35 5.96
CA LYS A 310 -12.15 -0.25 5.75
C LYS A 310 -11.77 -0.06 4.28
N SER A 311 -11.51 -1.14 3.56
CA SER A 311 -11.17 -1.12 2.14
C SER A 311 -12.31 -0.52 1.32
N ASP A 312 -13.54 -0.96 1.55
CA ASP A 312 -14.73 -0.46 0.85
C ASP A 312 -14.93 1.05 1.08
N TYR A 313 -14.73 1.50 2.32
CA TYR A 313 -14.74 2.92 2.66
C TYR A 313 -13.63 3.69 1.94
N TRP A 314 -12.38 3.21 1.97
CA TRP A 314 -11.26 3.89 1.31
C TRP A 314 -11.46 3.98 -0.20
N LEU A 315 -11.96 2.91 -0.85
CA LEU A 315 -12.25 2.90 -2.27
C LEU A 315 -13.35 3.91 -2.63
N THR A 316 -14.41 3.96 -1.83
CA THR A 316 -15.51 4.93 -2.00
C THR A 316 -15.01 6.35 -1.82
N ASN A 317 -14.25 6.63 -0.77
CA ASN A 317 -13.66 7.94 -0.51
C ASN A 317 -12.73 8.38 -1.65
N LEU A 318 -11.86 7.50 -2.15
CA LEU A 318 -10.98 7.78 -3.29
C LEU A 318 -11.77 8.09 -4.57
N ALA A 319 -12.85 7.34 -4.84
CA ALA A 319 -13.71 7.58 -6.00
C ALA A 319 -14.43 8.93 -5.91
N GLN A 320 -15.02 9.24 -4.76
CA GLN A 320 -15.67 10.52 -4.49
C GLN A 320 -14.69 11.69 -4.63
N ARG A 321 -13.51 11.59 -3.98
CA ARG A 321 -12.45 12.61 -4.04
C ARG A 321 -12.06 12.94 -5.48
N LYS A 322 -11.88 11.91 -6.32
CA LYS A 322 -11.51 12.09 -7.73
C LYS A 322 -12.54 12.89 -8.52
N VAL A 323 -13.83 12.71 -8.26
CA VAL A 323 -14.91 13.44 -8.94
C VAL A 323 -15.04 14.85 -8.37
N ILE A 324 -15.15 14.96 -7.05
CA ILE A 324 -15.41 16.23 -6.35
C ILE A 324 -14.27 17.22 -6.56
N LEU A 325 -13.02 16.81 -6.34
CA LEU A 325 -11.87 17.69 -6.53
C LEU A 325 -11.66 18.08 -7.99
N ARG A 326 -11.97 17.20 -8.95
CA ARG A 326 -11.89 17.52 -10.38
C ARG A 326 -12.88 18.62 -10.76
N VAL A 327 -14.14 18.49 -10.35
CA VAL A 327 -15.18 19.51 -10.59
C VAL A 327 -14.78 20.82 -9.91
N TYR A 328 -14.34 20.77 -8.65
CA TYR A 328 -13.85 21.93 -7.92
C TYR A 328 -12.71 22.64 -8.65
N VAL A 329 -11.68 21.91 -9.09
CA VAL A 329 -10.52 22.50 -9.79
C VAL A 329 -10.93 23.12 -11.12
N TYR A 330 -11.78 22.47 -11.92
CA TYR A 330 -12.25 23.07 -13.18
C TYR A 330 -13.10 24.32 -12.96
N LEU A 331 -13.99 24.30 -11.97
CA LEU A 331 -14.74 25.50 -11.58
C LEU A 331 -13.81 26.61 -11.11
N LEU A 332 -12.83 26.30 -10.26
CA LEU A 332 -11.86 27.28 -9.77
C LEU A 332 -11.08 27.91 -10.93
N ILE A 333 -10.56 27.11 -11.86
CA ILE A 333 -9.85 27.60 -13.05
C ILE A 333 -10.79 28.47 -13.91
N GLY A 334 -12.03 28.03 -14.13
CA GLY A 334 -13.03 28.79 -14.89
C GLY A 334 -13.35 30.16 -14.26
N PHE A 335 -13.53 30.21 -12.94
CA PHE A 335 -13.81 31.46 -12.23
C PHE A 335 -12.59 32.37 -12.13
N LEU A 336 -11.38 31.82 -11.98
CA LEU A 336 -10.15 32.60 -11.99
C LEU A 336 -9.87 33.21 -13.37
N THR A 337 -10.03 32.42 -14.43
CA THR A 337 -9.90 32.92 -15.82
C THR A 337 -10.97 33.95 -16.17
N LEU A 338 -12.22 33.74 -15.74
CA LEU A 338 -13.25 34.76 -15.87
C LEU A 338 -12.86 36.04 -15.11
N SER A 339 -12.38 35.91 -13.87
CA SER A 339 -11.93 37.04 -13.04
C SER A 339 -10.84 37.89 -13.71
N THR A 340 -9.88 37.27 -14.40
CA THR A 340 -8.83 38.00 -15.11
C THR A 340 -9.29 38.65 -16.42
N LEU A 341 -10.35 38.13 -17.05
CA LEU A 341 -10.91 38.69 -18.28
C LEU A 341 -11.93 39.81 -18.02
N LEU A 342 -12.55 39.83 -16.84
CA LEU A 342 -13.60 40.79 -16.48
C LEU A 342 -13.21 42.28 -16.60
N PRO A 343 -11.97 42.72 -16.28
CA PRO A 343 -11.55 44.11 -16.49
C PRO A 343 -11.67 44.60 -17.93
N PHE A 344 -11.69 43.69 -18.91
CA PHE A 344 -11.83 43.99 -20.34
C PHE A 344 -13.28 43.94 -20.84
N THR A 345 -14.25 43.77 -19.95
CA THR A 345 -15.67 43.65 -20.28
C THR A 345 -16.52 44.73 -19.60
N SER A 346 -17.60 45.16 -20.24
CA SER A 346 -18.57 46.13 -19.68
C SER A 346 -19.63 45.51 -18.76
N GLY A 347 -19.50 44.21 -18.45
CA GLY A 347 -20.49 43.41 -17.73
C GLY A 347 -20.49 43.61 -16.21
N LEU A 348 -20.94 44.77 -15.73
CA LEU A 348 -21.03 45.11 -14.28
C LEU A 348 -21.72 44.04 -13.42
N LYS A 349 -22.77 43.39 -13.95
CA LYS A 349 -23.48 42.30 -13.25
C LYS A 349 -22.59 41.07 -13.06
N VAL A 350 -21.82 40.69 -14.08
CA VAL A 350 -20.93 39.53 -14.04
C VAL A 350 -19.80 39.77 -13.03
N VAL A 351 -19.26 40.99 -12.99
CA VAL A 351 -18.28 41.40 -11.96
C VAL A 351 -18.83 41.26 -10.54
N CYS A 352 -20.09 41.66 -10.32
CA CYS A 352 -20.72 41.53 -9.01
C CYS A 352 -20.88 40.06 -8.60
N TYR A 353 -21.38 39.21 -9.51
CA TYR A 353 -21.56 37.78 -9.23
C TYR A 353 -20.23 37.06 -8.98
N THR A 354 -19.19 37.31 -9.79
CA THR A 354 -17.89 36.66 -9.60
C THR A 354 -17.25 37.06 -8.28
N LYS A 355 -17.35 38.33 -7.87
CA LYS A 355 -16.85 38.81 -6.59
C LYS A 355 -17.53 38.13 -5.39
N GLU A 356 -18.81 37.81 -5.49
CA GLU A 356 -19.57 37.13 -4.43
C GLU A 356 -19.34 35.62 -4.40
N ILE A 357 -19.09 34.99 -5.56
CA ILE A 357 -18.89 33.54 -5.68
C ILE A 357 -17.45 33.13 -5.39
N LEU A 358 -16.46 33.91 -5.80
CA LEU A 358 -15.03 33.53 -5.70
C LEU A 358 -14.59 33.14 -4.26
N PRO A 359 -15.06 33.82 -3.19
CA PRO A 359 -14.75 33.41 -1.82
C PRO A 359 -15.26 32.01 -1.44
N LEU A 360 -16.32 31.50 -2.06
CA LEU A 360 -16.85 30.15 -1.79
C LEU A 360 -15.81 29.07 -2.08
N PHE A 361 -14.93 29.28 -3.06
CA PHE A 361 -13.84 28.33 -3.35
C PHE A 361 -12.83 28.23 -2.20
N ALA A 362 -12.60 29.32 -1.46
CA ALA A 362 -11.74 29.29 -0.27
C ALA A 362 -12.44 28.68 0.95
N VAL A 363 -13.78 28.70 0.99
CA VAL A 363 -14.58 28.04 2.03
C VAL A 363 -14.63 26.53 1.82
N PHE A 364 -14.58 26.10 0.56
CA PHE A 364 -14.75 24.71 0.19
C PHE A 364 -13.81 23.73 0.92
N PRO A 365 -12.49 23.98 1.08
CA PRO A 365 -11.63 23.11 1.86
C PRO A 365 -12.09 22.89 3.31
N LEU A 366 -12.61 23.94 3.97
CA LEU A 366 -13.14 23.81 5.32
C LEU A 366 -14.40 22.94 5.35
N SER A 367 -15.27 23.05 4.33
CA SER A 367 -16.44 22.17 4.22
C SER A 367 -16.06 20.70 4.02
N LEU A 368 -14.99 20.41 3.25
CA LEU A 368 -14.47 19.05 3.07
C LEU A 368 -13.93 18.45 4.38
N LEU A 369 -13.32 19.28 5.23
CA LEU A 369 -12.82 18.85 6.54
C LEU A 369 -13.97 18.59 7.52
N LEU A 370 -14.98 19.47 7.54
CA LEU A 370 -16.11 19.37 8.47
C LEU A 370 -17.08 18.23 8.13
N ILE A 371 -17.18 17.83 6.85
CA ILE A 371 -18.04 16.71 6.44
C ILE A 371 -17.38 15.34 6.71
N ALA A 372 -16.06 15.30 6.91
CA ALA A 372 -15.27 14.07 7.04
C ALA A 372 -15.79 13.08 8.12
N PRO A 373 -16.20 13.52 9.34
CA PRO A 373 -16.67 12.60 10.38
C PRO A 373 -17.94 11.82 10.02
N PHE A 374 -18.75 12.32 9.09
CA PHE A 374 -20.07 11.74 8.78
C PHE A 374 -19.99 10.52 7.84
N ARG A 375 -18.82 10.24 7.23
CA ARG A 375 -18.57 9.06 6.37
C ARG A 375 -19.68 8.79 5.35
N ILE A 376 -20.11 9.83 4.64
CA ILE A 376 -21.23 9.72 3.67
C ILE A 376 -20.76 9.01 2.40
N GLU A 377 -21.31 7.84 2.11
CA GLU A 377 -20.94 7.01 0.96
C GLU A 377 -21.62 7.44 -0.36
N ASN A 378 -22.80 8.07 -0.29
CA ASN A 378 -23.55 8.46 -1.47
C ASN A 378 -23.01 9.75 -2.09
N LEU A 379 -22.52 9.67 -3.34
CA LEU A 379 -21.91 10.78 -4.07
C LEU A 379 -22.86 11.99 -4.26
N ASN A 380 -24.14 11.75 -4.50
CA ASN A 380 -25.10 12.83 -4.71
C ASN A 380 -25.38 13.56 -3.41
N LEU A 381 -25.61 12.81 -2.33
CA LEU A 381 -25.87 13.36 -1.00
C LEU A 381 -24.66 14.18 -0.50
N ILE A 382 -23.44 13.63 -0.60
CA ILE A 382 -22.24 14.34 -0.16
C ILE A 382 -22.00 15.62 -0.98
N SER A 383 -22.29 15.60 -2.29
CA SER A 383 -22.15 16.78 -3.15
C SER A 383 -23.15 17.89 -2.78
N ILE A 384 -24.41 17.52 -2.51
CA ILE A 384 -25.44 18.48 -2.05
C ILE A 384 -25.05 19.06 -0.69
N LEU A 385 -24.65 18.22 0.26
CA LEU A 385 -24.25 18.66 1.59
C LEU A 385 -23.02 19.58 1.54
N LEU A 386 -22.01 19.25 0.75
CA LEU A 386 -20.84 20.10 0.56
C LEU A 386 -21.21 21.48 0.02
N PHE A 387 -22.11 21.54 -0.97
CA PHE A 387 -22.61 22.79 -1.52
C PHE A 387 -23.35 23.62 -0.46
N LEU A 388 -24.28 23.00 0.27
CA LEU A 388 -25.04 23.66 1.33
C LEU A 388 -24.16 24.14 2.48
N ILE A 389 -23.20 23.32 2.92
CA ILE A 389 -22.26 23.66 3.99
C ILE A 389 -21.36 24.81 3.56
N THR A 390 -20.83 24.80 2.33
CA THR A 390 -19.97 25.87 1.81
C THR A 390 -20.72 27.21 1.80
N ILE A 391 -21.96 27.21 1.30
CA ILE A 391 -22.80 28.42 1.29
C ILE A 391 -23.14 28.86 2.72
N GLY A 392 -23.54 27.91 3.58
CA GLY A 392 -23.90 28.17 4.98
C GLY A 392 -22.76 28.81 5.77
N ILE A 393 -21.55 28.26 5.64
CA ILE A 393 -20.34 28.83 6.25
C ILE A 393 -20.10 30.24 5.73
N TRP A 394 -20.14 30.46 4.41
CA TRP A 394 -19.90 31.80 3.87
C TRP A 394 -20.91 32.85 4.36
N ILE A 395 -22.20 32.49 4.38
CA ILE A 395 -23.27 33.37 4.90
C ILE A 395 -23.03 33.68 6.39
N PHE A 396 -22.64 32.67 7.18
CA PHE A 396 -22.31 32.84 8.59
C PHE A 396 -21.16 33.85 8.80
N TYR A 397 -20.06 33.71 8.06
CA TYR A 397 -18.93 34.65 8.15
C TYR A 397 -19.32 36.07 7.68
N LYS A 398 -20.13 36.20 6.62
CA LYS A 398 -20.64 37.52 6.18
C LYS A 398 -21.54 38.19 7.23
N LYS A 399 -22.28 37.41 8.02
CA LYS A 399 -23.13 37.95 9.10
C LYS A 399 -22.32 38.41 10.31
N ILE A 400 -21.24 37.71 10.64
CA ILE A 400 -20.41 38.03 11.81
C ILE A 400 -19.49 39.23 11.55
N PHE A 401 -18.88 39.29 10.37
CA PHE A 401 -17.87 40.30 10.07
C PHE A 401 -18.44 41.47 9.27
N LYS A 402 -18.10 42.69 9.68
CA LYS A 402 -18.60 43.94 9.06
C LYS A 402 -18.19 44.14 7.60
N THR A 403 -17.10 43.52 7.15
CA THR A 403 -16.60 43.63 5.77
C THR A 403 -16.26 42.26 5.20
N SER A 404 -16.44 42.08 3.88
CA SER A 404 -16.13 40.82 3.20
C SER A 404 -14.66 40.43 3.34
N LEU A 405 -13.75 41.39 3.42
CA LEU A 405 -12.32 41.14 3.66
C LEU A 405 -12.08 40.53 5.04
N ARG A 406 -12.71 41.06 6.09
CA ARG A 406 -12.59 40.51 7.46
C ARG A 406 -13.25 39.14 7.57
N ALA A 407 -14.38 38.94 6.88
CA ALA A 407 -15.02 37.63 6.78
C ALA A 407 -14.06 36.59 6.18
N TYR A 408 -13.39 36.95 5.07
CA TYR A 408 -12.41 36.09 4.41
C TYR A 408 -11.18 35.81 5.27
N GLN A 409 -10.62 36.83 5.95
CA GLN A 409 -9.51 36.65 6.89
C GLN A 409 -9.90 35.72 8.05
N GLY A 410 -11.09 35.92 8.62
CA GLY A 410 -11.62 35.06 9.68
C GLY A 410 -11.72 33.60 9.24
N LEU A 411 -12.23 33.35 8.02
CA LEU A 411 -12.32 32.01 7.43
C LEU A 411 -10.95 31.33 7.31
N LEU A 412 -9.94 32.03 6.79
CA LEU A 412 -8.59 31.47 6.62
C LEU A 412 -7.93 31.15 7.98
N ILE A 413 -8.12 32.02 8.97
CA ILE A 413 -7.64 31.79 10.34
C ILE A 413 -8.34 30.58 10.94
N THR A 414 -9.67 30.49 10.83
CA THR A 414 -10.41 29.32 11.33
C THR A 414 -9.96 28.05 10.65
N THR A 415 -9.84 28.03 9.32
CA THR A 415 -9.37 26.85 8.58
C THR A 415 -7.98 26.41 9.07
N SER A 416 -7.06 27.35 9.25
CA SER A 416 -5.72 27.09 9.80
C SER A 416 -5.78 26.52 11.22
N LEU A 417 -6.65 27.07 12.08
CA LEU A 417 -6.84 26.59 13.45
C LEU A 417 -7.43 25.17 13.48
N VAL A 418 -8.44 24.87 12.65
CA VAL A 418 -9.02 23.51 12.60
C VAL A 418 -7.96 22.50 12.19
N ILE A 419 -7.16 22.80 11.16
CA ILE A 419 -6.05 21.92 10.73
C ILE A 419 -5.02 21.75 11.85
N PHE A 420 -4.64 22.83 12.53
CA PHE A 420 -3.67 22.77 13.62
C PHE A 420 -4.17 21.92 14.80
N PHE A 421 -5.42 22.09 15.22
CA PHE A 421 -6.00 21.28 16.29
C PHE A 421 -6.16 19.82 15.88
N ASP A 422 -6.55 19.54 14.63
CA ASP A 422 -6.64 18.17 14.12
C ASP A 422 -5.27 17.47 14.15
N LEU A 423 -4.19 18.16 13.76
CA LEU A 423 -2.82 17.63 13.84
C LEU A 423 -2.42 17.28 15.28
N LEU A 424 -2.81 18.08 16.27
CA LEU A 424 -2.52 17.79 17.68
C LEU A 424 -3.29 16.57 18.21
N ILE A 425 -4.49 16.30 17.68
CA ILE A 425 -5.38 15.22 18.13
C ILE A 425 -5.10 13.89 17.39
N GLY A 426 -4.20 13.88 16.39
CA GLY A 426 -3.82 12.67 15.66
C GLY A 426 -4.34 12.60 14.21
N SER A 427 -4.74 13.75 13.65
CA SER A 427 -5.08 13.95 12.24
C SER A 427 -6.33 13.20 11.76
N GLU A 428 -7.31 12.97 12.65
CA GLU A 428 -8.48 12.14 12.34
C GLU A 428 -9.39 12.78 11.29
N LEU A 429 -9.59 14.10 11.33
CA LEU A 429 -10.37 14.81 10.33
C LEU A 429 -9.67 14.78 8.97
N MET A 430 -8.39 15.12 8.94
CA MET A 430 -7.61 15.11 7.70
C MET A 430 -7.56 13.73 7.05
N ARG A 431 -7.35 12.66 7.84
CA ARG A 431 -7.30 11.28 7.34
C ARG A 431 -8.61 10.80 6.71
N ASN A 432 -9.74 11.21 7.28
CA ASN A 432 -11.06 10.81 6.81
C ASN A 432 -11.64 11.78 5.76
N SER A 433 -11.04 12.96 5.58
CA SER A 433 -11.54 13.97 4.67
C SER A 433 -11.30 13.63 3.21
N LEU A 434 -12.07 14.30 2.34
CA LEU A 434 -11.90 14.25 0.89
C LEU A 434 -10.83 15.23 0.37
N LEU A 435 -10.08 15.91 1.26
CA LEU A 435 -9.03 16.86 0.91
C LEU A 435 -7.83 16.19 0.24
#